data_AF-A0A4Q3RU35-F1
#
_entry.id   AF-A0A4Q3RU35-F1
#
_cell.length_a   1.000
_cell.length_b   1.000
_cell.length_c   1.000
_cell.angle_alpha   90.00
_cell.angle_beta   90.00
_cell.angle_gamma   90.00
#
_symmetry.space_group_name_H-M   'P 1'
#
loop_
_entity.id
_entity.type
_entity.pdbx_description
1 polymer ?
#
loop_
_entity_poly.entity_id
_entity_poly.type
_entity_poly.pdbx_seq_one_letter_code
_entity_poly.pdbx_strand_id
1 'polypeptide(L)'
;RIANGNIGSFVSRRLIDKLQPVIADDVRVTINQGLQFRYIKPENLEYIYSVLESEGLAAAGFGSTADVTSCPGTDTCNLGISNSTGIATVLSEVIEDEYPELLYNKEIAIKISGCMNSCGQHGMASIGFHGSSLKAKGQVLPALQVLIGGGVLGSGEGRISDKILKVPSKRGPDVLRSVLNDYKLEASEGETFLDYSKRRGDRYYYDLLKPLTSLETLLESDEKIAFSEESFANKAWADSIYHAYAATVNAAKALLLQQGVQCNTQAGILKDFDTHFTEKGLYAGSQSFKDTVLQINQVEPSEEFARIYLQQAIDFIAYARTFRENAVLVEK
;
A
#
# COMPACT_ATOMS: atom_id res chain seq x y z
N ARG A 1 -1.71 -13.84 17.43
CA ARG A 1 -1.03 -12.52 17.39
C ARG A 1 -2.02 -11.47 17.81
N ILE A 2 -1.58 -10.31 18.32
CA ILE A 2 -2.47 -9.22 18.76
C ILE A 2 -2.28 -8.07 17.77
N ALA A 3 -3.26 -7.84 16.89
CA ALA A 3 -3.18 -6.79 15.89
C ALA A 3 -2.98 -5.41 16.55
N ASN A 4 -1.97 -4.66 16.11
CA ASN A 4 -1.57 -3.35 16.66
C ASN A 4 -1.28 -3.36 18.19
N GLY A 5 -1.13 -4.53 18.81
CA GLY A 5 -1.06 -4.66 20.26
C GLY A 5 -2.31 -4.21 21.02
N ASN A 6 -3.43 -4.06 20.33
CA ASN A 6 -4.67 -3.56 20.93
C ASN A 6 -5.44 -4.70 21.61
N ILE A 7 -5.67 -4.57 22.91
CA ILE A 7 -6.55 -5.46 23.68
C ILE A 7 -7.46 -4.63 24.58
N GLY A 8 -8.78 -4.79 24.41
CA GLY A 8 -9.77 -4.06 25.19
C GLY A 8 -9.93 -4.63 26.60
N SER A 9 -10.20 -3.78 27.59
CA SER A 9 -10.28 -4.21 29.00
C SER A 9 -11.37 -5.26 29.29
N PHE A 10 -12.46 -5.30 28.50
CA PHE A 10 -13.48 -6.35 28.60
C PHE A 10 -12.94 -7.70 28.11
N VAL A 11 -12.22 -7.71 26.98
CA VAL A 11 -11.60 -8.91 26.42
C VAL A 11 -10.53 -9.43 27.38
N SER A 12 -9.68 -8.54 27.92
CA SER A 12 -8.64 -8.92 28.88
C SER A 12 -9.20 -9.60 30.14
N ARG A 13 -10.27 -9.06 30.72
CA ARG A 13 -10.90 -9.67 31.92
C ARG A 13 -11.49 -11.05 31.61
N ARG A 14 -12.26 -11.18 30.52
CA ARG A 14 -12.82 -12.48 30.10
C ARG A 14 -11.74 -13.53 29.81
N LEU A 15 -10.64 -13.13 29.18
CA LEU A 15 -9.51 -14.02 28.92
C LEU A 15 -8.91 -14.53 30.23
N ILE A 16 -8.59 -13.65 31.17
CA ILE A 16 -8.00 -14.06 32.44
C ILE A 16 -8.97 -14.93 33.23
N ASP A 17 -10.27 -14.62 33.28
CA ASP A 17 -11.27 -15.45 33.98
C ASP A 17 -11.27 -16.91 33.47
N LYS A 18 -11.11 -17.10 32.15
CA LYS A 18 -11.05 -18.44 31.52
C LYS A 18 -9.68 -19.10 31.62
N LEU A 19 -8.60 -18.33 31.59
CA LEU A 19 -7.22 -18.83 31.48
C LEU A 19 -6.53 -18.99 32.84
N GLN A 20 -6.93 -18.25 33.87
CA GLN A 20 -6.32 -18.29 35.21
C GLN A 20 -6.09 -19.71 35.77
N PRO A 21 -6.99 -20.69 35.58
CA PRO A 21 -6.75 -22.04 36.09
C PRO A 21 -5.64 -22.82 35.37
N VAL A 22 -5.23 -22.39 34.18
CA VAL A 22 -4.36 -23.15 33.25
C VAL A 22 -3.08 -22.42 32.83
N ILE A 23 -2.95 -21.14 33.18
CA ILE A 23 -1.73 -20.33 33.01
C ILE A 23 -1.14 -19.99 34.39
N ALA A 24 0.15 -19.71 34.48
CA ALA A 24 0.73 -19.15 35.69
C ALA A 24 0.40 -17.65 35.84
N ASP A 25 0.57 -17.12 37.05
CA ASP A 25 0.50 -15.69 37.38
C ASP A 25 1.69 -14.89 36.82
N ASP A 26 2.15 -15.21 35.60
CA ASP A 26 3.25 -14.56 34.91
C ASP A 26 2.89 -14.37 33.42
N VAL A 27 2.49 -13.13 33.10
CA VAL A 27 2.20 -12.67 31.74
C VAL A 27 3.15 -11.52 31.39
N ARG A 28 3.85 -11.62 30.26
CA ARG A 28 4.81 -10.61 29.80
C ARG A 28 4.29 -9.90 28.55
N VAL A 29 4.51 -8.59 28.48
CA VAL A 29 4.32 -7.82 27.23
C VAL A 29 5.59 -7.95 26.39
N THR A 30 5.43 -8.23 25.10
CA THR A 30 6.57 -8.41 24.17
C THR A 30 6.90 -7.10 23.45
N ILE A 31 8.12 -7.02 22.92
CA ILE A 31 8.58 -5.84 22.15
C ILE A 31 7.79 -5.62 20.84
N ASN A 32 7.16 -6.68 20.32
CA ASN A 32 6.27 -6.64 19.16
C ASN A 32 4.80 -6.53 19.59
N GLN A 33 4.54 -5.96 20.76
CA GLN A 33 3.20 -5.57 21.22
C GLN A 33 2.25 -6.76 21.49
N GLY A 34 2.81 -7.94 21.72
CA GLY A 34 2.07 -9.15 22.09
C GLY A 34 2.06 -9.43 23.59
N LEU A 35 1.39 -10.52 23.96
CA LEU A 35 1.38 -11.08 25.32
C LEU A 35 1.99 -12.49 25.31
N GLN A 36 2.84 -12.78 26.27
CA GLN A 36 3.43 -14.10 26.49
C GLN A 36 2.95 -14.68 27.83
N PHE A 37 2.14 -15.73 27.76
CA PHE A 37 1.76 -16.55 28.91
C PHE A 37 2.89 -17.54 29.23
N ARG A 38 3.31 -17.62 30.49
CA ARG A 38 4.45 -18.46 30.92
C ARG A 38 3.97 -19.70 31.68
N TYR A 39 4.83 -20.71 31.69
CA TYR A 39 4.68 -21.95 32.49
C TYR A 39 3.39 -22.75 32.21
N ILE A 40 2.92 -22.71 30.97
CA ILE A 40 1.78 -23.52 30.50
C ILE A 40 2.21 -24.98 30.37
N LYS A 41 1.41 -25.89 30.95
CA LYS A 41 1.61 -27.33 30.74
C LYS A 41 1.14 -27.75 29.34
N PRO A 42 1.84 -28.68 28.65
CA PRO A 42 1.48 -29.08 27.29
C PRO A 42 0.02 -29.52 27.11
N GLU A 43 -0.55 -30.20 28.11
CA GLU A 43 -1.95 -30.67 28.09
C GLU A 43 -2.99 -29.54 28.03
N ASN A 44 -2.63 -28.31 28.41
CA ASN A 44 -3.55 -27.16 28.41
C ASN A 44 -3.55 -26.39 27.08
N LEU A 45 -2.64 -26.70 26.14
CA LEU A 45 -2.45 -25.89 24.94
C LEU A 45 -3.69 -25.81 24.06
N GLU A 46 -4.41 -26.91 23.87
CA GLU A 46 -5.63 -26.96 23.06
C GLU A 46 -6.75 -26.09 23.67
N TYR A 47 -6.96 -26.20 24.99
CA TYR A 47 -7.93 -25.37 25.70
C TYR A 47 -7.57 -23.88 25.58
N ILE A 48 -6.31 -23.52 25.81
CA ILE A 48 -5.84 -22.13 25.71
C ILE A 48 -6.06 -21.57 24.29
N TYR A 49 -5.72 -22.36 23.26
CA TYR A 49 -5.96 -21.98 21.88
C TYR A 49 -7.45 -21.73 21.61
N SER A 50 -8.34 -22.62 22.06
CA SER A 50 -9.80 -22.46 21.89
C SER A 50 -10.33 -21.19 22.58
N VAL A 51 -9.80 -20.85 23.76
CA VAL A 51 -10.17 -19.64 24.48
C VAL A 51 -9.71 -18.40 23.72
N LEU A 52 -8.48 -18.38 23.22
CA LEU A 52 -7.95 -17.28 22.40
C LEU A 52 -8.74 -17.13 21.10
N GLU A 53 -9.11 -18.23 20.46
CA GLU A 53 -9.92 -18.23 19.23
C GLU A 53 -11.30 -17.63 19.49
N SER A 54 -11.95 -18.01 20.60
CA SER A 54 -13.26 -17.46 21.00
C SER A 54 -13.26 -15.95 21.24
N GLU A 55 -12.09 -15.35 21.48
CA GLU A 55 -11.91 -13.91 21.70
C GLU A 55 -11.22 -13.22 20.51
N GLY A 56 -11.00 -13.92 19.39
CA GLY A 56 -10.39 -13.37 18.17
C GLY A 56 -8.88 -13.12 18.26
N LEU A 57 -8.16 -13.81 19.17
CA LEU A 57 -6.72 -13.63 19.41
C LEU A 57 -5.85 -14.81 18.97
N ALA A 58 -6.42 -15.79 18.27
CA ALA A 58 -5.73 -17.00 17.82
C ALA A 58 -5.00 -16.87 16.46
N ALA A 59 -4.98 -15.69 15.85
CA ALA A 59 -4.30 -15.47 14.56
C ALA A 59 -2.83 -15.94 14.60
N ALA A 60 -2.38 -16.64 13.56
CA ALA A 60 -1.03 -17.19 13.47
C ALA A 60 0.03 -16.08 13.25
N GLY A 61 1.31 -16.45 13.17
CA GLY A 61 2.36 -15.53 12.74
C GLY A 61 2.87 -14.54 13.79
N PHE A 62 2.78 -14.84 15.09
CA PHE A 62 3.42 -13.98 16.10
C PHE A 62 4.94 -13.84 15.85
N GLY A 63 5.43 -12.60 15.79
CA GLY A 63 6.81 -12.26 15.50
C GLY A 63 7.25 -12.55 14.06
N SER A 64 6.31 -12.78 13.13
CA SER A 64 6.63 -12.97 11.71
C SER A 64 6.52 -11.68 10.91
N THR A 65 6.76 -11.78 9.59
CA THR A 65 6.53 -10.69 8.62
C THR A 65 5.10 -10.13 8.69
N ALA A 66 4.10 -10.96 9.04
CA ALA A 66 2.71 -10.53 9.21
C ALA A 66 2.45 -9.77 10.53
N ASP A 67 3.35 -9.85 11.50
CA ASP A 67 3.22 -9.20 12.82
C ASP A 67 3.75 -7.76 12.77
N VAL A 68 3.07 -6.93 11.98
CA VAL A 68 3.46 -5.54 11.73
C VAL A 68 3.36 -4.72 13.03
N THR A 69 4.50 -4.18 13.49
CA THR A 69 4.54 -3.32 14.68
C THR A 69 4.18 -1.89 14.31
N SER A 70 3.27 -1.26 15.04
CA SER A 70 2.82 0.10 14.76
C SER A 70 2.80 1.00 15.99
N CYS A 71 3.04 2.30 15.84
CA CYS A 71 2.66 3.24 16.92
C CYS A 71 1.19 3.68 16.76
N PRO A 72 0.58 4.33 17.77
CA PRO A 72 -0.81 4.76 17.67
C PRO A 72 -1.10 5.74 16.52
N GLY A 73 -0.10 6.50 16.05
CA GLY A 73 -0.26 7.45 14.95
C GLY A 73 -1.41 8.45 15.17
N THR A 74 -2.06 8.87 14.08
CA THR A 74 -3.18 9.84 14.16
C THR A 74 -4.43 9.32 14.85
N ASP A 75 -4.51 8.04 15.25
CA ASP A 75 -5.68 7.54 16.00
C ASP A 75 -5.80 8.24 17.35
N THR A 76 -4.68 8.50 18.02
CA THR A 76 -4.67 9.12 19.36
C THR A 76 -3.50 10.07 19.62
N CYS A 77 -2.43 10.04 18.81
CA CYS A 77 -1.23 10.84 19.06
C CYS A 77 -1.32 12.22 18.39
N ASN A 78 -1.14 13.28 19.18
CA ASN A 78 -1.10 14.67 18.71
C ASN A 78 0.07 14.99 17.76
N LEU A 79 1.11 14.13 17.74
CA LEU A 79 2.26 14.26 16.83
C LEU A 79 2.12 13.37 15.59
N GLY A 80 1.03 12.61 15.48
CA GLY A 80 0.77 11.76 14.33
C GLY A 80 0.60 12.59 13.06
N ILE A 81 1.31 12.20 12.00
CA ILE A 81 1.16 12.77 10.65
C ILE A 81 0.31 11.82 9.79
N SER A 82 0.44 10.50 9.98
CA SER A 82 -0.35 9.48 9.31
C SER A 82 -0.97 8.48 10.28
N ASN A 83 -2.01 7.79 9.81
CA ASN A 83 -2.60 6.65 10.51
C ASN A 83 -1.69 5.43 10.33
N SER A 84 -0.91 5.09 11.36
CA SER A 84 0.01 3.95 11.32
C SER A 84 -0.64 2.62 11.68
N THR A 85 -1.66 2.61 12.53
CA THR A 85 -2.40 1.41 12.93
C THR A 85 -3.24 0.87 11.77
N GLY A 86 -3.93 1.76 11.04
CA GLY A 86 -4.71 1.41 9.85
C GLY A 86 -3.82 0.87 8.73
N ILE A 87 -2.68 1.51 8.45
CA ILE A 87 -1.73 0.99 7.48
C ILE A 87 -1.12 -0.34 7.94
N ALA A 88 -0.79 -0.51 9.23
CA ALA A 88 -0.25 -1.76 9.72
C ALA A 88 -1.22 -2.94 9.52
N THR A 89 -2.52 -2.71 9.74
CA THR A 89 -3.55 -3.70 9.44
C THR A 89 -3.56 -4.08 7.96
N VAL A 90 -3.59 -3.10 7.05
CA VAL A 90 -3.58 -3.37 5.60
C VAL A 90 -2.30 -4.09 5.17
N LEU A 91 -1.13 -3.70 5.70
CA LEU A 91 0.13 -4.39 5.38
C LEU A 91 0.15 -5.83 5.90
N SER A 92 -0.43 -6.07 7.08
CA SER A 92 -0.60 -7.43 7.62
C SER A 92 -1.50 -8.28 6.72
N GLU A 93 -2.63 -7.73 6.26
CA GLU A 93 -3.56 -8.41 5.36
C GLU A 93 -2.87 -8.79 4.03
N VAL A 94 -2.08 -7.88 3.46
CA VAL A 94 -1.27 -8.20 2.25
C VAL A 94 -0.38 -9.41 2.47
N ILE A 95 0.29 -9.53 3.62
CA ILE A 95 1.13 -10.71 3.90
C ILE A 95 0.29 -11.97 4.02
N GLU A 96 -0.83 -11.90 4.74
CA GLU A 96 -1.69 -13.07 4.98
C GLU A 96 -2.37 -13.58 3.70
N ASP A 97 -2.81 -12.67 2.83
CA ASP A 97 -3.59 -13.00 1.63
C ASP A 97 -2.70 -13.29 0.40
N GLU A 98 -1.59 -12.57 0.25
CA GLU A 98 -0.77 -12.61 -0.98
C GLU A 98 0.58 -13.31 -0.80
N TYR A 99 1.09 -13.39 0.45
CA TYR A 99 2.41 -13.97 0.76
C TYR A 99 2.35 -14.99 1.91
N PRO A 100 1.51 -16.04 1.80
CA PRO A 100 1.33 -17.02 2.88
C PRO A 100 2.63 -17.73 3.27
N GLU A 101 3.62 -17.82 2.39
CA GLU A 101 4.95 -18.34 2.70
C GLU A 101 5.71 -17.51 3.75
N LEU A 102 5.36 -16.23 3.90
CA LEU A 102 5.97 -15.31 4.87
C LEU A 102 5.24 -15.27 6.22
N LEU A 103 4.11 -15.98 6.36
CA LEU A 103 3.32 -16.00 7.60
C LEU A 103 4.10 -16.48 8.82
N TYR A 104 5.14 -17.29 8.62
CA TYR A 104 6.03 -17.78 9.68
C TYR A 104 7.48 -17.28 9.53
N ASN A 105 7.77 -16.45 8.53
CA ASN A 105 9.10 -15.88 8.34
C ASN A 105 9.40 -14.86 9.46
N LYS A 106 10.53 -15.01 10.15
CA LYS A 106 10.94 -14.11 11.25
C LYS A 106 12.12 -13.19 10.92
N GLU A 107 12.58 -13.23 9.67
CA GLU A 107 13.76 -12.50 9.22
C GLU A 107 13.39 -11.12 8.66
N ILE A 108 12.18 -10.98 8.13
CA ILE A 108 11.69 -9.73 7.55
C ILE A 108 10.75 -9.05 8.54
N ALA A 109 11.27 -8.09 9.30
CA ALA A 109 10.45 -7.28 10.20
C ALA A 109 9.84 -6.10 9.44
N ILE A 110 8.52 -5.93 9.53
CA ILE A 110 7.80 -4.75 9.02
C ILE A 110 7.37 -3.89 10.20
N LYS A 111 7.75 -2.61 10.20
CA LYS A 111 7.37 -1.68 11.28
C LYS A 111 6.99 -0.29 10.76
N ILE A 112 6.00 0.32 11.38
CA ILE A 112 5.48 1.63 10.99
C ILE A 112 5.29 2.59 12.18
N SER A 113 5.63 3.87 11.97
CA SER A 113 5.23 4.94 12.89
C SER A 113 4.40 6.01 12.18
N GLY A 114 3.48 6.66 12.89
CA GLY A 114 2.72 7.79 12.34
C GLY A 114 3.54 9.06 12.12
N CYS A 115 4.79 9.14 12.58
CA CYS A 115 5.73 10.26 12.35
C CYS A 115 7.19 9.79 12.47
N MET A 116 8.14 10.71 12.25
CA MET A 116 9.59 10.45 12.29
C MET A 116 10.16 10.06 13.67
N ASN A 117 9.39 10.18 14.76
CA ASN A 117 9.88 9.89 16.12
C ASN A 117 10.16 8.41 16.38
N SER A 118 9.80 7.51 15.46
CA SER A 118 10.19 6.10 15.52
C SER A 118 9.72 5.32 16.76
N CYS A 119 8.57 5.68 17.34
CA CYS A 119 7.98 4.92 18.45
C CYS A 119 7.72 3.44 18.11
N GLY A 120 7.35 3.15 16.85
CA GLY A 120 7.22 1.79 16.32
C GLY A 120 8.55 1.18 15.84
N GLN A 121 9.70 1.85 16.04
CA GLN A 121 11.04 1.37 15.66
C GLN A 121 11.24 1.11 14.16
N HIS A 122 10.58 1.88 13.28
CA HIS A 122 10.66 1.70 11.82
C HIS A 122 12.08 1.83 11.24
N GLY A 123 12.98 2.56 11.91
CA GLY A 123 14.38 2.68 11.46
C GLY A 123 15.20 1.41 11.62
N MET A 124 14.75 0.45 12.44
CA MET A 124 15.44 -0.82 12.71
C MET A 124 14.72 -2.02 12.07
N ALA A 125 13.80 -1.77 11.14
CA ALA A 125 13.01 -2.80 10.47
C ALA A 125 13.60 -3.15 9.11
N SER A 126 13.42 -4.38 8.65
CA SER A 126 13.78 -4.79 7.29
C SER A 126 13.04 -3.92 6.27
N ILE A 127 11.75 -3.69 6.52
CA ILE A 127 10.89 -2.77 5.77
C ILE A 127 10.23 -1.80 6.77
N GLY A 128 10.65 -0.55 6.75
CA GLY A 128 10.20 0.50 7.65
C GLY A 128 9.34 1.54 6.95
N PHE A 129 8.31 2.02 7.64
CA PHE A 129 7.50 3.15 7.19
C PHE A 129 7.39 4.22 8.27
N HIS A 130 7.35 5.49 7.87
CA HIS A 130 6.88 6.52 8.78
C HIS A 130 6.01 7.57 8.12
N GLY A 131 5.07 8.11 8.90
CA GLY A 131 4.19 9.18 8.46
C GLY A 131 4.95 10.43 8.04
N SER A 132 4.48 11.01 6.96
CA SER A 132 5.09 12.15 6.27
C SER A 132 4.01 12.88 5.48
N SER A 133 4.38 13.97 4.82
CA SER A 133 3.50 14.69 3.91
C SER A 133 4.19 14.97 2.58
N LEU A 134 3.36 15.03 1.53
CA LEU A 134 3.71 15.46 0.19
C LEU A 134 2.90 16.71 -0.16
N LYS A 135 3.47 17.58 -1.00
CA LYS A 135 2.74 18.72 -1.57
C LYS A 135 2.42 18.42 -3.02
N ALA A 136 1.15 18.58 -3.39
CA ALA A 136 0.62 18.26 -4.71
C ALA A 136 -0.44 19.30 -5.10
N LYS A 137 -0.28 19.96 -6.26
CA LYS A 137 -1.28 20.93 -6.77
C LYS A 137 -1.74 21.96 -5.71
N GLY A 138 -0.83 22.41 -4.85
CA GLY A 138 -1.11 23.35 -3.76
C GLY A 138 -1.73 22.75 -2.48
N GLN A 139 -2.06 21.45 -2.48
CA GLN A 139 -2.59 20.73 -1.33
C GLN A 139 -1.51 19.89 -0.63
N VAL A 140 -1.70 19.64 0.67
CA VAL A 140 -0.86 18.74 1.47
C VAL A 140 -1.56 17.39 1.58
N LEU A 141 -0.90 16.34 1.10
CA LEU A 141 -1.41 14.98 1.11
C LEU A 141 -0.64 14.11 2.13
N PRO A 142 -1.31 13.17 2.82
CA PRO A 142 -0.64 12.16 3.64
C PRO A 142 0.28 11.28 2.80
N ALA A 143 1.48 11.04 3.32
CA ALA A 143 2.50 10.23 2.69
C ALA A 143 3.17 9.29 3.68
N LEU A 144 3.80 8.24 3.16
CA LEU A 144 4.71 7.38 3.89
C LEU A 144 6.12 7.61 3.38
N GLN A 145 7.06 7.88 4.29
CA GLN A 145 8.46 7.70 4.00
C GLN A 145 8.77 6.21 4.09
N VAL A 146 9.37 5.66 3.02
CA VAL A 146 9.84 4.27 2.95
C VAL A 146 11.29 4.20 3.41
N LEU A 147 11.59 3.19 4.23
CA LEU A 147 12.92 2.85 4.71
C LEU A 147 13.16 1.35 4.49
N ILE A 148 14.37 0.97 4.06
CA ILE A 148 14.68 -0.43 3.73
C ILE A 148 16.03 -0.84 4.34
N GLY A 149 16.11 -2.07 4.82
CA GLY A 149 17.38 -2.72 5.18
C GLY A 149 17.83 -2.51 6.63
N GLY A 150 16.95 -2.08 7.54
CA GLY A 150 17.27 -2.11 8.96
C GLY A 150 17.21 -3.52 9.54
N GLY A 151 17.78 -3.72 10.72
CA GLY A 151 17.67 -4.99 11.43
C GLY A 151 18.49 -5.07 12.71
N VAL A 152 18.18 -6.06 13.52
CA VAL A 152 18.97 -6.45 14.71
C VAL A 152 19.80 -7.66 14.32
N LEU A 153 21.13 -7.51 14.28
CA LEU A 153 22.06 -8.55 13.83
C LEU A 153 22.47 -9.53 14.94
N GLY A 154 22.17 -9.16 16.20
CA GLY A 154 22.58 -9.92 17.37
C GLY A 154 23.95 -9.47 17.88
N SER A 155 24.37 -10.01 19.03
CA SER A 155 25.67 -9.69 19.67
C SER A 155 25.94 -8.19 19.90
N GLY A 156 24.89 -7.38 20.02
CA GLY A 156 24.98 -5.92 20.18
C GLY A 156 25.09 -5.15 18.86
N GLU A 157 25.06 -5.84 17.71
CA GLU A 157 25.09 -5.23 16.39
C GLU A 157 23.68 -5.00 15.82
N GLY A 158 23.55 -3.96 15.03
CA GLY A 158 22.32 -3.62 14.32
C GLY A 158 22.60 -2.71 13.14
N ARG A 159 21.65 -2.66 12.21
CA ARG A 159 21.68 -1.79 11.04
C ARG A 159 20.48 -0.86 11.07
N ILE A 160 20.74 0.42 10.80
CA ILE A 160 19.70 1.41 10.54
C ILE A 160 19.33 1.33 9.06
N SER A 161 18.02 1.41 8.80
CA SER A 161 17.45 1.36 7.46
C SER A 161 17.84 2.59 6.63
N ASP A 162 18.04 2.39 5.34
CA ASP A 162 18.27 3.47 4.40
C ASP A 162 16.94 4.17 4.07
N LYS A 163 16.97 5.49 4.05
CA LYS A 163 15.80 6.32 3.75
C LYS A 163 15.65 6.46 2.24
N ILE A 164 14.66 5.79 1.65
CA ILE A 164 14.55 5.66 0.20
C ILE A 164 13.80 6.85 -0.43
N LEU A 165 12.47 6.91 -0.28
CA LEU A 165 11.63 7.96 -0.85
C LEU A 165 10.27 8.06 -0.15
N LYS A 166 9.49 9.07 -0.52
CA LYS A 166 8.12 9.25 -0.03
C LYS A 166 7.11 8.78 -1.07
N VAL A 167 6.10 8.02 -0.66
CA VAL A 167 4.94 7.65 -1.49
C VAL A 167 3.65 8.17 -0.86
N PRO A 168 2.57 8.41 -1.62
CA PRO A 168 1.24 8.63 -1.05
C PRO A 168 0.86 7.47 -0.11
N SER A 169 0.21 7.74 1.03
CA SER A 169 -0.01 6.70 2.04
C SER A 169 -0.78 5.47 1.53
N LYS A 170 -1.70 5.66 0.57
CA LYS A 170 -2.43 4.57 -0.08
C LYS A 170 -1.54 3.60 -0.89
N ARG A 171 -0.32 4.02 -1.24
CA ARG A 171 0.67 3.21 -1.96
C ARG A 171 1.52 2.32 -1.05
N GLY A 172 1.32 2.35 0.27
CA GLY A 172 2.03 1.48 1.21
C GLY A 172 2.00 -0.01 0.82
N PRO A 173 0.82 -0.58 0.51
CA PRO A 173 0.69 -1.96 0.03
C PRO A 173 1.48 -2.22 -1.26
N ASP A 174 1.44 -1.30 -2.23
CA ASP A 174 2.18 -1.44 -3.49
C ASP A 174 3.69 -1.44 -3.26
N VAL A 175 4.19 -0.61 -2.34
CA VAL A 175 5.61 -0.62 -1.95
C VAL A 175 5.99 -1.99 -1.38
N LEU A 176 5.16 -2.54 -0.49
CA LEU A 176 5.42 -3.84 0.11
C LEU A 176 5.49 -4.94 -0.97
N ARG A 177 4.51 -4.97 -1.89
CA ARG A 177 4.48 -5.91 -3.02
C ARG A 177 5.72 -5.76 -3.90
N SER A 178 6.07 -4.54 -4.29
CA SER A 178 7.25 -4.27 -5.12
C SER A 178 8.53 -4.79 -4.47
N VAL A 179 8.74 -4.52 -3.17
CA VAL A 179 9.94 -4.94 -2.45
C VAL A 179 10.00 -6.46 -2.26
N LEU A 180 8.90 -7.09 -1.87
CA LEU A 180 8.88 -8.55 -1.62
C LEU A 180 8.99 -9.34 -2.92
N ASN A 181 8.31 -8.92 -4.00
CA ASN A 181 8.40 -9.58 -5.30
C ASN A 181 9.81 -9.44 -5.89
N ASP A 182 10.40 -8.26 -5.78
CA ASP A 182 11.78 -8.02 -6.20
C ASP A 182 12.77 -8.93 -5.44
N TYR A 183 12.66 -9.00 -4.12
CA TYR A 183 13.49 -9.93 -3.32
C TYR A 183 13.28 -11.39 -3.72
N LYS A 184 12.03 -11.83 -3.90
CA LYS A 184 11.71 -13.22 -4.29
C LYS A 184 12.29 -13.60 -5.65
N LEU A 185 12.38 -12.66 -6.60
CA LEU A 185 12.87 -12.91 -7.95
C LEU A 185 14.39 -12.86 -8.06
N GLU A 186 15.02 -11.98 -7.29
CA GLU A 186 16.40 -11.55 -7.53
C GLU A 186 17.38 -11.93 -6.39
N ALA A 187 16.88 -12.49 -5.30
CA ALA A 187 17.72 -13.02 -4.25
C ALA A 187 18.53 -14.22 -4.74
N SER A 188 19.78 -14.28 -4.32
CA SER A 188 20.61 -15.46 -4.54
C SER A 188 20.13 -16.61 -3.64
N GLU A 189 20.46 -17.84 -3.99
CA GLU A 189 20.09 -19.00 -3.17
C GLU A 189 20.62 -18.85 -1.73
N GLY A 190 19.70 -18.90 -0.76
CA GLY A 190 20.01 -18.73 0.67
C GLY A 190 20.34 -17.31 1.12
N GLU A 191 20.20 -16.30 0.25
CA GLU A 191 20.47 -14.89 0.61
C GLU A 191 19.35 -14.33 1.50
N THR A 192 19.71 -13.79 2.66
CA THR A 192 18.75 -13.12 3.55
C THR A 192 18.27 -11.79 2.95
N PHE A 193 17.08 -11.32 3.34
CA PHE A 193 16.59 -10.01 2.88
C PHE A 193 17.55 -8.86 3.25
N LEU A 194 18.20 -8.98 4.40
CA LEU A 194 19.13 -7.96 4.86
C LEU A 194 20.37 -7.88 3.96
N ASP A 195 20.96 -9.02 3.64
CA ASP A 195 22.12 -9.09 2.72
C ASP A 195 21.73 -8.64 1.31
N TYR A 196 20.58 -9.09 0.83
CA TYR A 196 19.99 -8.64 -0.44
C TYR A 196 19.87 -7.12 -0.50
N SER A 197 19.25 -6.52 0.53
CA SER A 197 19.04 -5.07 0.58
C SER A 197 20.36 -4.29 0.61
N LYS A 198 21.37 -4.84 1.29
CA LYS A 198 22.71 -4.25 1.38
C LYS A 198 23.45 -4.35 0.04
N ARG A 199 23.32 -5.47 -0.68
CA ARG A 199 23.91 -5.68 -2.00
C ARG A 199 23.30 -4.76 -3.05
N ARG A 200 21.98 -4.56 -3.03
CA ARG A 200 21.26 -3.69 -3.96
C ARG A 200 21.50 -2.20 -3.70
N GLY A 201 21.50 -1.79 -2.44
CA GLY A 201 21.68 -0.40 -2.03
C GLY A 201 20.46 0.49 -2.24
N ASP A 202 20.52 1.69 -1.67
CA ASP A 202 19.42 2.67 -1.62
C ASP A 202 18.96 3.13 -3.01
N ARG A 203 19.90 3.34 -3.94
CA ARG A 203 19.60 3.82 -5.29
C ARG A 203 18.75 2.83 -6.08
N TYR A 204 19.01 1.54 -5.93
CA TYR A 204 18.23 0.49 -6.56
C TYR A 204 16.76 0.55 -6.12
N TYR A 205 16.52 0.59 -4.79
CA TYR A 205 15.17 0.73 -4.26
C TYR A 205 14.53 2.06 -4.60
N TYR A 206 15.30 3.13 -4.72
CA TYR A 206 14.78 4.42 -5.18
C TYR A 206 14.22 4.28 -6.59
N ASP A 207 14.98 3.71 -7.53
CA ASP A 207 14.54 3.56 -8.91
C ASP A 207 13.36 2.56 -9.02
N LEU A 208 13.38 1.46 -8.25
CA LEU A 208 12.28 0.49 -8.16
C LEU A 208 10.96 1.14 -7.69
N LEU A 209 11.02 1.99 -6.67
CA LEU A 209 9.83 2.57 -6.02
C LEU A 209 9.43 3.93 -6.59
N LYS A 210 10.29 4.57 -7.40
CA LYS A 210 10.02 5.88 -8.02
C LYS A 210 8.68 5.93 -8.76
N PRO A 211 8.24 4.89 -9.51
CA PRO A 211 6.93 4.91 -10.17
C PRO A 211 5.75 5.07 -9.21
N LEU A 212 5.88 4.64 -7.95
CA LEU A 212 4.85 4.75 -6.92
C LEU A 212 4.78 6.14 -6.26
N THR A 213 5.74 7.03 -6.57
CA THR A 213 5.75 8.42 -6.08
C THR A 213 4.86 9.33 -6.90
N SER A 214 4.55 8.94 -8.15
CA SER A 214 3.69 9.73 -8.99
C SER A 214 2.31 9.84 -8.35
N LEU A 215 1.83 11.07 -8.24
CA LEU A 215 0.44 11.35 -7.84
C LEU A 215 -0.48 11.15 -9.04
N GLU A 216 0.02 11.41 -10.24
CA GLU A 216 -0.68 11.28 -11.51
C GLU A 216 -0.64 9.81 -11.94
N THR A 217 -1.47 9.00 -11.29
CA THR A 217 -1.48 7.55 -11.46
C THR A 217 -2.89 7.03 -11.71
N LEU A 218 -2.96 5.80 -12.24
CA LEU A 218 -4.22 5.08 -12.49
C LEU A 218 -5.10 4.99 -11.24
N LEU A 219 -4.55 4.99 -10.04
CA LEU A 219 -5.35 5.03 -8.81
C LEU A 219 -6.18 6.31 -8.66
N GLU A 220 -5.66 7.48 -9.06
CA GLU A 220 -6.49 8.70 -9.15
C GLU A 220 -7.55 8.59 -10.24
N SER A 221 -7.28 7.79 -11.29
CA SER A 221 -8.23 7.56 -12.37
C SER A 221 -9.35 6.63 -11.91
N ASP A 222 -9.01 5.58 -11.16
CA ASP A 222 -9.94 4.61 -10.58
C ASP A 222 -10.87 5.25 -9.55
N GLU A 223 -10.33 6.09 -8.67
CA GLU A 223 -11.14 6.87 -7.72
C GLU A 223 -12.13 7.78 -8.44
N LYS A 224 -11.70 8.41 -9.55
CA LYS A 224 -12.57 9.26 -10.37
C LYS A 224 -13.61 8.45 -11.14
N ILE A 225 -13.31 7.22 -11.55
CA ILE A 225 -14.33 6.32 -12.10
C ILE A 225 -15.36 5.96 -11.04
N ALA A 226 -14.94 5.61 -9.82
CA ALA A 226 -15.88 5.33 -8.73
C ALA A 226 -16.82 6.51 -8.46
N PHE A 227 -16.28 7.75 -8.41
CA PHE A 227 -17.11 8.95 -8.29
C PHE A 227 -18.02 9.18 -9.50
N SER A 228 -17.57 8.82 -10.71
CA SER A 228 -18.38 8.89 -11.92
C SER A 228 -19.56 7.91 -11.88
N GLU A 229 -19.31 6.66 -11.46
CA GLU A 229 -20.34 5.62 -11.31
C GLU A 229 -21.37 6.01 -10.25
N GLU A 230 -20.92 6.55 -9.11
CA GLU A 230 -21.80 7.07 -8.06
C GLU A 230 -22.67 8.24 -8.57
N SER A 231 -22.06 9.20 -9.28
CA SER A 231 -22.79 10.34 -9.86
C SER A 231 -23.81 9.89 -10.90
N PHE A 232 -23.46 8.89 -11.72
CA PHE A 232 -24.35 8.29 -12.70
C PHE A 232 -25.56 7.63 -12.00
N ALA A 233 -25.32 6.83 -10.95
CA ALA A 233 -26.38 6.20 -10.17
C ALA A 233 -27.34 7.24 -9.54
N ASN A 234 -26.80 8.39 -9.15
CA ASN A 234 -27.56 9.52 -8.59
C ASN A 234 -28.24 10.41 -9.63
N LYS A 235 -28.20 10.04 -10.92
CA LYS A 235 -28.75 10.83 -12.03
C LYS A 235 -28.09 12.20 -12.24
N ALA A 236 -26.89 12.39 -11.69
CA ALA A 236 -26.06 13.57 -11.87
C ALA A 236 -25.19 13.40 -13.13
N TRP A 237 -25.80 13.49 -14.31
CA TRP A 237 -25.17 13.18 -15.59
C TRP A 237 -23.94 14.03 -15.89
N ALA A 238 -24.03 15.34 -15.63
CA ALA A 238 -22.92 16.27 -15.85
C ALA A 238 -21.71 15.96 -14.95
N ASP A 239 -21.96 15.62 -13.69
CA ASP A 239 -20.90 15.27 -12.73
C ASP A 239 -20.24 13.93 -13.09
N SER A 240 -21.03 12.94 -13.50
CA SER A 240 -20.52 11.67 -14.03
C SER A 240 -19.58 11.90 -15.23
N ILE A 241 -20.03 12.67 -16.23
CA ILE A 241 -19.23 12.99 -17.41
C ILE A 241 -17.93 13.73 -17.02
N TYR A 242 -18.01 14.68 -16.09
CA TYR A 242 -16.83 15.42 -15.60
C TYR A 242 -15.82 14.50 -14.91
N HIS A 243 -16.28 13.61 -14.03
CA HIS A 243 -15.42 12.67 -13.32
C HIS A 243 -14.78 11.66 -14.27
N ALA A 244 -15.53 11.12 -15.23
CA ALA A 244 -15.02 10.26 -16.29
C ALA A 244 -13.95 10.98 -17.14
N TYR A 245 -14.19 12.24 -17.55
CA TYR A 245 -13.22 13.05 -18.29
C TYR A 245 -11.91 13.21 -17.50
N ALA A 246 -12.02 13.56 -16.22
CA ALA A 246 -10.85 13.77 -15.37
C ALA A 246 -10.07 12.47 -15.17
N ALA A 247 -10.75 11.32 -15.09
CA ALA A 247 -10.13 10.00 -15.01
C ALA A 247 -9.31 9.69 -16.28
N THR A 248 -9.92 9.90 -17.45
CA THR A 248 -9.28 9.67 -18.76
C THR A 248 -8.05 10.56 -18.99
N VAL A 249 -8.13 11.85 -18.67
CA VAL A 249 -6.98 12.77 -18.81
C VAL A 249 -5.84 12.38 -17.85
N ASN A 250 -6.17 11.99 -16.61
CA ASN A 250 -5.16 11.53 -15.65
C ASN A 250 -4.48 10.24 -16.09
N ALA A 251 -5.23 9.27 -16.61
CA ALA A 251 -4.68 8.02 -17.14
C ALA A 251 -3.78 8.26 -18.36
N ALA A 252 -4.19 9.13 -19.28
CA ALA A 252 -3.38 9.51 -20.45
C ALA A 252 -2.06 10.17 -20.04
N LYS A 253 -2.13 11.07 -19.05
CA LYS A 253 -0.93 11.70 -18.48
C LYS A 253 0.03 10.66 -17.88
N ALA A 254 -0.49 9.70 -17.13
CA ALA A 254 0.32 8.65 -16.51
C ALA A 254 1.09 7.83 -17.57
N LEU A 255 0.42 7.49 -18.68
CA LEU A 255 1.03 6.77 -19.80
C LEU A 255 2.10 7.60 -20.52
N LEU A 256 1.86 8.90 -20.74
CA LEU A 256 2.83 9.81 -21.34
C LEU A 256 4.09 9.97 -20.47
N LEU A 257 3.91 10.14 -19.16
CA LEU A 257 5.03 10.24 -18.23
C LEU A 257 5.88 8.97 -18.19
N GLN A 258 5.25 7.79 -18.31
CA GLN A 258 5.97 6.51 -18.42
C GLN A 258 6.86 6.47 -19.66
N GLN A 259 6.40 7.04 -20.78
CA GLN A 259 7.18 7.17 -22.02
C GLN A 259 8.19 8.35 -22.00
N GLY A 260 8.39 8.99 -20.83
CA GLY A 260 9.31 10.12 -20.68
C GLY A 260 8.80 11.45 -21.22
N VAL A 261 7.53 11.54 -21.62
CA VAL A 261 6.92 12.76 -22.19
C VAL A 261 6.40 13.65 -21.07
N GLN A 262 7.03 14.82 -20.91
CA GLN A 262 6.61 15.81 -19.91
C GLN A 262 5.42 16.63 -20.44
N CYS A 263 4.28 16.53 -19.76
CA CYS A 263 3.06 17.23 -20.13
C CYS A 263 2.43 17.90 -18.90
N ASN A 264 2.07 19.19 -19.02
CA ASN A 264 1.66 20.02 -17.87
C ASN A 264 0.28 20.66 -18.00
N THR A 265 -0.37 20.54 -19.16
CA THR A 265 -1.70 21.12 -19.42
C THR A 265 -2.63 20.07 -20.01
N GLN A 266 -3.94 20.17 -19.76
CA GLN A 266 -4.93 19.23 -20.29
C GLN A 266 -4.91 19.18 -21.82
N ALA A 267 -4.85 20.33 -22.48
CA ALA A 267 -4.76 20.39 -23.94
C ALA A 267 -3.45 19.77 -24.48
N GLY A 268 -2.33 19.96 -23.76
CA GLY A 268 -1.06 19.32 -24.08
C GLY A 268 -1.15 17.80 -23.95
N ILE A 269 -1.68 17.29 -22.84
CA ILE A 269 -1.86 15.85 -22.60
C ILE A 269 -2.64 15.19 -23.74
N LEU A 270 -3.75 15.77 -24.18
CA LEU A 270 -4.56 15.18 -25.26
C LEU A 270 -3.79 15.14 -26.59
N LYS A 271 -3.09 16.22 -26.94
CA LYS A 271 -2.29 16.29 -28.17
C LYS A 271 -1.10 15.33 -28.13
N ASP A 272 -0.39 15.32 -27.01
CA ASP A 272 0.79 14.48 -26.82
C ASP A 272 0.37 12.99 -26.81
N PHE A 273 -0.79 12.66 -26.25
CA PHE A 273 -1.30 11.29 -26.31
C PHE A 273 -1.56 10.84 -27.75
N ASP A 274 -2.19 11.68 -28.57
CA ASP A 274 -2.36 11.35 -30.00
C ASP A 274 -1.01 11.15 -30.70
N THR A 275 -0.04 12.02 -30.46
CA THR A 275 1.30 11.95 -31.07
C THR A 275 2.08 10.70 -30.63
N HIS A 276 2.00 10.35 -29.35
CA HIS A 276 2.85 9.32 -28.76
C HIS A 276 2.20 7.93 -28.65
N PHE A 277 0.87 7.84 -28.69
CA PHE A 277 0.12 6.58 -28.56
C PHE A 277 -0.75 6.28 -29.79
N THR A 278 -1.67 7.18 -30.15
CA THR A 278 -2.65 6.94 -31.22
C THR A 278 -1.97 6.83 -32.59
N GLU A 279 -1.15 7.81 -32.98
CA GLU A 279 -0.44 7.84 -34.27
C GLU A 279 0.59 6.71 -34.40
N LYS A 280 1.13 6.25 -33.28
CA LYS A 280 2.06 5.11 -33.22
C LYS A 280 1.36 3.75 -33.21
N GLY A 281 0.03 3.71 -33.22
CA GLY A 281 -0.76 2.49 -33.17
C GLY A 281 -0.70 1.74 -31.83
N LEU A 282 -0.21 2.39 -30.77
CA LEU A 282 -0.14 1.81 -29.43
C LEU A 282 -1.52 1.80 -28.75
N TYR A 283 -2.40 2.73 -29.11
CA TYR A 283 -3.80 2.78 -28.68
C TYR A 283 -4.72 2.73 -29.89
N ALA A 284 -5.58 1.72 -29.97
CA ALA A 284 -6.49 1.49 -31.08
C ALA A 284 -7.97 1.81 -30.74
N GLY A 285 -8.25 2.35 -29.54
CA GLY A 285 -9.61 2.62 -29.08
C GLY A 285 -10.27 3.83 -29.75
N SER A 286 -9.51 4.66 -30.48
CA SER A 286 -10.04 5.80 -31.23
C SER A 286 -9.09 6.24 -32.36
N GLN A 287 -9.60 6.89 -33.40
CA GLN A 287 -8.77 7.53 -34.43
C GLN A 287 -8.11 8.84 -33.95
N SER A 288 -8.77 9.59 -33.07
CA SER A 288 -8.16 10.67 -32.29
C SER A 288 -8.68 10.59 -30.86
N PHE A 289 -7.75 10.39 -29.94
CA PHE A 289 -8.00 10.39 -28.50
C PHE A 289 -8.46 11.78 -28.06
N LYS A 290 -7.83 12.84 -28.58
CA LYS A 290 -8.22 14.21 -28.29
C LYS A 290 -9.68 14.47 -28.65
N ASP A 291 -10.10 14.12 -29.86
CA ASP A 291 -11.47 14.40 -30.31
C ASP A 291 -12.50 13.57 -29.52
N THR A 292 -12.15 12.31 -29.21
CA THR A 292 -12.96 11.43 -28.35
C THR A 292 -13.13 12.00 -26.95
N VAL A 293 -12.09 12.60 -26.36
CA VAL A 293 -12.19 13.21 -25.02
C VAL A 293 -12.89 14.57 -25.06
N LEU A 294 -12.76 15.35 -26.14
CA LEU A 294 -13.35 16.69 -26.25
C LEU A 294 -14.81 16.70 -26.71
N GLN A 295 -15.42 15.55 -27.00
CA GLN A 295 -16.86 15.44 -27.28
C GLN A 295 -17.73 15.97 -26.11
N ILE A 296 -17.19 16.01 -24.88
CA ILE A 296 -17.81 16.67 -23.71
C ILE A 296 -18.21 18.13 -23.96
N ASN A 297 -17.52 18.82 -24.87
CA ASN A 297 -17.82 20.22 -25.22
C ASN A 297 -18.83 20.36 -26.37
N GLN A 298 -19.22 19.25 -26.99
CA GLN A 298 -20.05 19.23 -28.21
C GLN A 298 -21.43 18.62 -27.95
N VAL A 299 -21.56 17.79 -26.92
CA VAL A 299 -22.79 17.04 -26.61
C VAL A 299 -23.31 17.49 -25.24
N GLU A 300 -24.59 17.84 -25.17
CA GLU A 300 -25.23 18.19 -23.90
C GLU A 300 -25.31 16.98 -22.96
N PRO A 301 -25.11 17.17 -21.64
CA PRO A 301 -25.24 16.11 -20.65
C PRO A 301 -26.61 15.44 -20.70
N SER A 302 -26.62 14.14 -21.03
CA SER A 302 -27.80 13.29 -21.03
C SER A 302 -27.44 11.93 -20.42
N GLU A 303 -28.45 11.16 -19.98
CA GLU A 303 -28.22 9.83 -19.45
C GLU A 303 -27.48 8.93 -20.46
N GLU A 304 -27.90 8.98 -21.72
CA GLU A 304 -27.30 8.17 -22.79
C GLU A 304 -25.83 8.55 -23.03
N PHE A 305 -25.56 9.85 -23.12
CA PHE A 305 -24.20 10.33 -23.30
C PHE A 305 -23.32 10.01 -22.10
N ALA A 306 -23.81 10.21 -20.86
CA ALA A 306 -23.06 9.89 -19.66
C ALA A 306 -22.70 8.39 -19.57
N ARG A 307 -23.62 7.50 -19.97
CA ARG A 307 -23.38 6.05 -20.00
C ARG A 307 -22.27 5.68 -20.97
N ILE A 308 -22.34 6.19 -22.19
CA ILE A 308 -21.33 5.93 -23.23
C ILE A 308 -19.98 6.50 -22.81
N TYR A 309 -19.96 7.75 -22.33
CA TYR A 309 -18.74 8.44 -21.95
C TYR A 309 -18.04 7.79 -20.75
N LEU A 310 -18.81 7.32 -19.76
CA LEU A 310 -18.29 6.55 -18.63
C LEU A 310 -17.69 5.22 -19.08
N GLN A 311 -18.38 4.48 -19.96
CA GLN A 311 -17.86 3.21 -20.48
C GLN A 311 -16.55 3.41 -21.25
N GLN A 312 -16.46 4.46 -22.07
CA GLN A 312 -15.22 4.81 -22.78
C GLN A 312 -14.06 5.10 -21.82
N ALA A 313 -14.34 5.79 -20.69
CA ALA A 313 -13.33 6.05 -19.68
C ALA A 313 -12.87 4.76 -18.97
N ILE A 314 -13.80 3.85 -18.65
CA ILE A 314 -13.49 2.53 -18.08
C ILE A 314 -12.61 1.72 -19.03
N ASP A 315 -12.98 1.63 -20.30
CA ASP A 315 -12.24 0.89 -21.32
C ASP A 315 -10.83 1.46 -21.52
N PHE A 316 -10.69 2.78 -21.52
CA PHE A 316 -9.40 3.45 -21.62
C PHE A 316 -8.50 3.18 -20.40
N ILE A 317 -9.06 3.18 -19.19
CA ILE A 317 -8.30 2.89 -17.97
C ILE A 317 -7.88 1.42 -17.93
N ALA A 318 -8.73 0.51 -18.38
CA ALA A 318 -8.38 -0.91 -18.53
C ALA A 318 -7.21 -1.07 -19.52
N TYR A 319 -7.27 -0.43 -20.68
CA TYR A 319 -6.15 -0.37 -21.62
C TYR A 319 -4.87 0.17 -20.94
N ALA A 320 -4.98 1.28 -20.21
CA ALA A 320 -3.84 1.91 -19.56
C ALA A 320 -3.21 1.01 -18.47
N ARG A 321 -4.00 0.19 -17.77
CA ARG A 321 -3.50 -0.85 -16.86
C ARG A 321 -2.70 -1.91 -17.62
N THR A 322 -3.32 -2.52 -18.63
CA THR A 322 -2.69 -3.58 -19.41
C THR A 322 -1.41 -3.11 -20.11
N PHE A 323 -1.41 -1.89 -20.67
CA PHE A 323 -0.23 -1.30 -21.29
C PHE A 323 0.93 -1.17 -20.30
N ARG A 324 0.64 -0.76 -19.06
CA ARG A 324 1.66 -0.61 -18.01
C ARG A 324 2.18 -1.96 -17.52
N GLU A 325 1.30 -2.93 -17.32
CA GLU A 325 1.67 -4.30 -16.93
C GLU A 325 2.59 -4.93 -17.97
N ASN A 326 2.28 -4.78 -19.26
CA ASN A 326 3.10 -5.30 -20.35
C ASN A 326 4.47 -4.60 -20.46
N ALA A 327 4.53 -3.29 -20.23
CA ALA A 327 5.81 -2.56 -20.23
C ALA A 327 6.77 -3.07 -19.13
N VAL A 328 6.23 -3.41 -17.95
CA VAL A 328 7.01 -4.01 -16.85
C VAL A 328 7.52 -5.42 -17.19
N LEU A 329 6.84 -6.14 -18.09
CA LEU A 329 7.27 -7.46 -18.55
C LEU A 329 8.31 -7.43 -19.69
N VAL A 330 8.34 -6.35 -20.47
CA VAL A 330 9.27 -6.17 -21.61
C VAL A 330 10.61 -5.55 -21.18
N GLU A 331 10.66 -4.85 -20.05
CA GLU A 331 11.90 -4.36 -19.44
C GLU A 331 12.65 -5.42 -18.58
N LYS A 332 12.09 -6.63 -18.46
CA LYS A 332 12.72 -7.82 -17.87
C LYS A 332 13.39 -8.68 -18.93
#